data_AF-A0A0Q8U3D3-F1
#
_entry.id   AF-A0A0Q8U3D3-F1
#
_cell.length_a   1.000
_cell.length_b   1.000
_cell.length_c   1.000
_cell.angle_alpha   90.00
_cell.angle_beta   90.00
_cell.angle_gamma   90.00
#
_symmetry.space_group_name_H-M   'P 1'
#
loop_
_entity.id
_entity.type
_entity.pdbx_description
1 polymer ?
#
loop_
_entity_poly.entity_id
_entity_poly.type
_entity_poly.pdbx_seq_one_letter_code
_entity_poly.pdbx_strand_id
1 'polypeptide(L)'
;MGKNVVALAMAWALAGAWGGALASEKPVEAVSVLLQGASGRAGAGAELLADFQGVADPGLFNKADDAALALDGAIAAVQRIDTSARPQLAVASVAYLRAAQNLVKNLLDARRKALHADTLDREGAKAVTDLKAAKDSDRPALLAHMETVFGQSDEAEAAMKASVARATSALAELALRRDLLAAQLGSPDALVPQKTLAAVKRGLQTVQPQED
;
A
#
# COMPACT_ATOMS: atom_id res chain seq x y z
N MET A 1 4.68 8.62 41.60
CA MET A 1 3.78 9.07 40.50
C MET A 1 3.32 10.51 40.74
N GLY A 2 4.19 11.49 40.50
CA GLY A 2 3.84 12.91 40.77
C GLY A 2 4.65 13.95 40.02
N LYS A 3 5.74 13.57 39.34
CA LYS A 3 6.58 14.49 38.54
C LYS A 3 6.25 14.47 37.04
N ASN A 4 5.66 13.38 36.54
CA ASN A 4 5.33 13.24 35.11
C ASN A 4 3.99 13.91 34.73
N VAL A 5 3.14 14.24 35.70
CA VAL A 5 1.88 14.97 35.46
C VAL A 5 2.12 16.48 35.40
N VAL A 6 3.16 16.99 36.08
CA VAL A 6 3.55 18.41 36.03
C VAL A 6 4.20 18.77 34.68
N ALA A 7 4.93 17.83 34.06
CA ALA A 7 5.43 17.99 32.69
C ALA A 7 4.30 18.03 31.65
N LEU A 8 3.20 17.30 31.89
CA LEU A 8 2.02 17.29 31.02
C LEU A 8 1.19 18.57 31.16
N ALA A 9 1.20 19.21 32.34
CA ALA A 9 0.51 20.48 32.59
C ALA A 9 1.33 21.71 32.11
N MET A 10 2.66 21.68 32.21
CA MET A 10 3.52 22.76 31.69
C MET A 10 3.58 22.82 30.16
N ALA A 11 3.34 21.71 29.46
CA ALA A 11 3.24 21.68 28.00
C ALA A 11 1.96 22.37 27.47
N TRP A 12 0.90 22.43 28.28
CA TRP A 12 -0.36 23.10 27.94
C TRP A 12 -0.34 24.61 28.21
N ALA A 13 0.50 25.09 29.13
CA ALA A 13 0.53 26.49 29.56
C ALA A 13 1.35 27.44 28.64
N LEU A 14 2.17 26.92 27.72
CA LEU A 14 2.99 27.73 26.78
C LEU A 14 2.42 27.81 25.36
N ALA A 15 1.24 27.25 25.10
CA ALA A 15 0.57 27.34 23.80
C ALA A 15 -0.64 28.30 23.80
N GLY A 16 -1.08 28.76 24.97
CA GLY A 16 -2.25 29.62 25.13
C GLY A 16 -1.89 31.02 25.60
N ALA A 17 -1.17 31.80 24.81
CA ALA A 17 -1.23 33.26 24.79
C ALA A 17 -0.25 33.83 23.74
N TRP A 18 -0.65 34.93 23.10
CA TRP A 18 0.12 35.77 22.16
C TRP A 18 0.26 35.19 20.74
N GLY A 19 -0.35 35.69 19.66
CA GLY A 19 -1.14 36.91 19.44
C GLY A 19 -1.09 37.25 17.95
N GLY A 20 -2.21 37.05 17.24
CA GLY A 20 -2.63 37.72 16.00
C GLY A 20 -1.57 38.07 14.93
N ALA A 21 -1.13 37.09 14.14
CA ALA A 21 -0.67 37.21 12.74
C ALA A 21 -0.07 35.88 12.19
N LEU A 22 0.28 34.94 13.07
CA LEU A 22 0.80 33.61 12.73
C LEU A 22 -0.23 32.54 13.15
N ALA A 23 -1.25 32.30 12.33
CA ALA A 23 -2.25 31.24 12.54
C ALA A 23 -1.61 29.84 12.37
N SER A 24 -0.92 29.47 13.46
CA SER A 24 -0.29 28.21 13.90
C SER A 24 0.37 27.34 12.83
N GLU A 25 1.71 27.38 12.79
CA GLU A 25 2.53 26.36 12.15
C GLU A 25 2.51 25.03 12.93
N LYS A 26 2.24 25.05 14.25
CA LYS A 26 2.29 23.85 15.11
C LYS A 26 1.39 22.68 14.63
N PRO A 27 0.11 22.88 14.23
CA PRO A 27 -0.71 21.81 13.66
C PRO A 27 -0.19 21.33 12.29
N VAL A 28 0.35 22.23 11.46
CA VAL A 28 0.92 21.89 10.15
C VAL A 28 2.15 21.01 10.33
N GLU A 29 3.03 21.39 11.25
CA GLU A 29 4.24 20.64 11.60
C GLU A 29 3.89 19.27 12.20
N ALA A 30 2.93 19.21 13.14
CA ALA A 30 2.48 17.95 13.72
C ALA A 30 1.88 16.99 12.67
N VAL A 31 1.04 17.51 11.76
CA VAL A 31 0.50 16.73 10.65
C VAL A 31 1.61 16.30 9.70
N SER A 32 2.56 17.18 9.37
CA SER A 32 3.69 16.88 8.49
C SER A 32 4.58 15.75 9.03
N VAL A 33 4.91 15.76 10.32
CA VAL A 33 5.70 14.70 10.96
C VAL A 33 4.96 13.35 10.93
N LEU A 34 3.65 13.35 11.22
CA LEU A 34 2.84 12.14 11.15
C LEU A 34 2.76 11.60 9.71
N LEU A 35 2.54 12.48 8.75
CA LEU A 35 2.52 12.14 7.33
C LEU A 35 3.85 11.58 6.88
N GLN A 36 4.98 12.17 7.29
CA GLN A 36 6.31 11.69 6.93
C GLN A 36 6.57 10.28 7.46
N GLY A 37 6.27 10.02 8.73
CA GLY A 37 6.43 8.70 9.33
C GLY A 37 5.54 7.64 8.67
N ALA A 38 4.28 7.98 8.40
CA ALA A 38 3.33 7.07 7.76
C ALA A 38 3.68 6.82 6.29
N SER A 39 4.04 7.87 5.55
CA SER A 39 4.45 7.80 4.14
C SER A 39 5.74 7.03 3.95
N GLY A 40 6.71 7.14 4.88
CA GLY A 40 7.93 6.35 4.85
C GLY A 40 7.65 4.85 4.94
N ARG A 41 6.76 4.45 5.85
CA ARG A 41 6.34 3.04 5.99
C ARG A 41 5.51 2.56 4.80
N ALA A 42 4.58 3.38 4.33
CA ALA A 42 3.76 3.09 3.15
C ALA A 42 4.63 2.92 1.90
N GLY A 43 5.62 3.80 1.71
CA GLY A 43 6.58 3.73 0.61
C GLY A 43 7.41 2.46 0.67
N ALA A 44 7.98 2.13 1.83
CA ALA A 44 8.74 0.89 2.01
C ALA A 44 7.90 -0.36 1.74
N GLY A 45 6.66 -0.41 2.25
CA GLY A 45 5.74 -1.53 1.98
C GLY A 45 5.36 -1.62 0.51
N ALA A 46 5.07 -0.49 -0.14
CA ALA A 46 4.73 -0.44 -1.55
C ALA A 46 5.90 -0.84 -2.46
N GLU A 47 7.14 -0.44 -2.15
CA GLU A 47 8.34 -0.85 -2.91
C GLU A 47 8.56 -2.36 -2.83
N LEU A 48 8.38 -2.97 -1.66
CA LEU A 48 8.48 -4.42 -1.52
C LEU A 48 7.41 -5.13 -2.36
N LEU A 49 6.19 -4.61 -2.37
CA LEU A 49 5.08 -5.20 -3.13
C LEU A 49 5.14 -4.90 -4.64
N ALA A 50 5.94 -3.93 -5.06
CA ALA A 50 6.07 -3.53 -6.45
C ALA A 50 6.85 -4.54 -7.28
N ASP A 51 7.67 -5.39 -6.66
CA ASP A 51 8.33 -6.47 -7.36
C ASP A 51 7.38 -7.67 -7.50
N PHE A 52 6.82 -7.83 -8.70
CA PHE A 52 5.97 -8.97 -9.05
C PHE A 52 6.76 -10.19 -9.54
N GLN A 53 8.08 -10.06 -9.71
CA GLN A 53 8.93 -11.17 -10.16
C GLN A 53 9.40 -12.01 -8.94
N GLY A 54 9.58 -13.31 -9.16
CA GLY A 54 10.12 -14.23 -8.15
C GLY A 54 9.17 -14.65 -7.02
N VAL A 55 9.64 -15.59 -6.20
CA VAL A 55 8.92 -16.14 -5.04
C VAL A 55 8.84 -15.08 -3.94
N ALA A 56 7.62 -14.72 -3.53
CA ALA A 56 7.42 -13.77 -2.45
C ALA A 56 7.89 -14.37 -1.11
N ASP A 57 8.79 -13.69 -0.42
CA ASP A 57 9.14 -13.98 0.98
C ASP A 57 7.88 -13.83 1.86
N PRO A 58 7.50 -14.83 2.68
CA PRO A 58 6.40 -14.70 3.64
C PRO A 58 6.52 -13.45 4.55
N GLY A 59 7.74 -13.02 4.87
CA GLY A 59 8.00 -11.81 5.67
C GLY A 59 7.61 -10.50 4.97
N LEU A 60 7.42 -10.53 3.65
CA LEU A 60 7.02 -9.38 2.83
C LEU A 60 5.58 -8.95 3.12
N PHE A 61 4.65 -9.91 3.23
CA PHE A 61 3.25 -9.63 3.49
C PHE A 61 3.04 -9.03 4.89
N ASN A 62 3.77 -9.53 5.89
CA ASN A 62 3.72 -8.98 7.25
C ASN A 62 4.15 -7.51 7.29
N LYS A 63 5.25 -7.17 6.59
CA LYS A 63 5.72 -5.78 6.50
C LYS A 63 4.71 -4.84 5.82
N ALA A 64 4.01 -5.34 4.80
CA ALA A 64 2.96 -4.58 4.13
C ALA A 64 1.71 -4.40 5.02
N ASP A 65 1.31 -5.44 5.75
CA ASP A 65 0.21 -5.36 6.73
C ASP A 65 0.56 -4.38 7.86
N ASP A 66 1.81 -4.40 8.36
CA ASP A 66 2.31 -3.42 9.35
C ASP A 66 2.27 -1.98 8.81
N ALA A 67 2.58 -1.78 7.53
CA ALA A 67 2.48 -0.47 6.89
C ALA A 67 1.02 0.01 6.81
N ALA A 68 0.08 -0.88 6.49
CA ALA A 68 -1.35 -0.57 6.45
C ALA A 68 -1.91 -0.21 7.85
N LEU A 69 -1.47 -0.91 8.90
CA LEU A 69 -1.80 -0.61 10.30
C LEU A 69 -1.23 0.73 10.76
N ALA A 70 0.00 1.05 10.37
CA ALA A 70 0.61 2.34 10.68
C ALA A 70 -0.17 3.51 10.04
N LEU A 71 -0.70 3.32 8.84
CA LEU A 71 -1.56 4.31 8.17
C LEU A 71 -2.90 4.52 8.90
N ASP A 72 -3.52 3.47 9.44
CA ASP A 72 -4.72 3.62 10.29
C ASP A 72 -4.43 4.44 11.55
N GLY A 73 -3.30 4.16 12.21
CA GLY A 73 -2.84 4.93 13.37
C GLY A 73 -2.64 6.41 13.03
N ALA A 74 -2.05 6.71 11.87
CA ALA A 74 -1.84 8.07 11.40
C ALA A 74 -3.16 8.78 11.06
N ILE A 75 -4.13 8.11 10.43
CA ILE A 75 -5.47 8.67 10.15
C ILE A 75 -6.14 9.08 11.47
N ALA A 76 -6.16 8.17 12.45
CA ALA A 76 -6.76 8.45 13.75
C ALA A 76 -6.02 9.58 14.50
N ALA A 77 -4.70 9.69 14.34
CA ALA A 77 -3.91 10.77 14.94
C ALA A 77 -4.22 12.13 14.29
N VAL A 78 -4.27 12.21 12.96
CA VAL A 78 -4.60 13.45 12.22
C VAL A 78 -5.99 13.95 12.60
N GLN A 79 -6.98 13.06 12.74
CA GLN A 79 -8.34 13.42 13.14
C GLN A 79 -8.44 13.99 14.56
N ARG A 80 -7.42 13.79 15.42
CA ARG A 80 -7.37 14.30 16.79
C ARG A 80 -6.60 15.62 16.91
N ILE A 81 -5.86 16.03 15.87
CA ILE A 81 -5.15 17.30 15.87
C ILE A 81 -6.17 18.42 15.69
N ASP A 82 -6.08 19.46 16.52
CA ASP A 82 -6.87 20.67 16.33
C ASP A 82 -6.38 21.43 15.08
N THR A 83 -7.09 21.20 13.97
CA THR A 83 -6.89 21.91 12.71
C THR A 83 -8.01 22.93 12.46
N SER A 84 -8.69 23.43 13.49
CA SER A 84 -9.81 24.38 13.35
C SER A 84 -9.43 25.63 12.54
N ALA A 85 -8.18 26.09 12.63
CA ALA A 85 -7.64 27.19 11.84
C ALA A 85 -7.35 26.83 10.36
N ARG A 86 -7.22 25.54 10.02
CA ARG A 86 -6.93 25.02 8.67
C ARG A 86 -7.65 23.70 8.41
N PRO A 87 -8.99 23.68 8.34
CA PRO A 87 -9.77 22.44 8.25
C PRO A 87 -9.46 21.62 6.99
N GLN A 88 -9.10 22.30 5.89
CA GLN A 88 -8.72 21.64 4.64
C GLN A 88 -7.44 20.81 4.75
N LEU A 89 -6.53 21.14 5.68
CA LEU A 89 -5.32 20.36 5.92
C LEU A 89 -5.65 18.97 6.45
N ALA A 90 -6.54 18.86 7.45
CA ALA A 90 -6.95 17.57 7.99
C ALA A 90 -7.70 16.73 6.94
N VAL A 91 -8.61 17.34 6.18
CA VAL A 91 -9.35 16.66 5.11
C VAL A 91 -8.40 16.12 4.05
N ALA A 92 -7.48 16.94 3.54
CA ALA A 92 -6.51 16.53 2.52
C ALA A 92 -5.55 15.44 3.05
N SER A 93 -5.11 15.57 4.30
CA SER A 93 -4.21 14.60 4.95
C SER A 93 -4.89 13.23 5.12
N VAL A 94 -6.14 13.21 5.58
CA VAL A 94 -6.91 11.95 5.71
C VAL A 94 -7.17 11.33 4.34
N ALA A 95 -7.53 12.13 3.33
CA ALA A 95 -7.74 11.64 1.97
C ALA A 95 -6.45 11.02 1.39
N TYR A 96 -5.31 11.68 1.59
CA TYR A 96 -4.00 11.16 1.21
C TYR A 96 -3.64 9.86 1.92
N LEU A 97 -3.76 9.81 3.25
CA LEU A 97 -3.44 8.61 4.04
C LEU A 97 -4.33 7.42 3.65
N ARG A 98 -5.61 7.66 3.38
CA ARG A 98 -6.52 6.63 2.85
C ARG A 98 -6.14 6.16 1.45
N ALA A 99 -5.73 7.07 0.57
CA ALA A 99 -5.25 6.70 -0.76
C ALA A 99 -3.97 5.85 -0.67
N ALA A 100 -3.04 6.21 0.22
CA ALA A 100 -1.82 5.44 0.48
C ALA A 100 -2.16 4.05 1.04
N GLN A 101 -3.11 3.96 1.96
CA GLN A 101 -3.54 2.68 2.53
C GLN A 101 -4.22 1.80 1.47
N ASN A 102 -5.09 2.37 0.65
CA ASN A 102 -5.76 1.65 -0.43
C ASN A 102 -4.75 1.12 -1.45
N LEU A 103 -3.70 1.89 -1.76
CA LEU A 103 -2.61 1.40 -2.61
C LEU A 103 -1.93 0.18 -1.99
N VAL A 104 -1.49 0.25 -0.72
CA VAL A 104 -0.83 -0.88 -0.05
C VAL A 104 -1.72 -2.11 0.00
N LYS A 105 -3.01 -1.96 0.36
CA LYS A 105 -3.98 -3.06 0.39
C LYS A 105 -4.20 -3.70 -0.97
N ASN A 106 -4.34 -2.90 -2.03
CA ASN A 106 -4.54 -3.41 -3.38
C ASN A 106 -3.27 -4.09 -3.94
N LEU A 107 -2.08 -3.56 -3.62
CA LEU A 107 -0.81 -4.20 -3.96
C LEU A 107 -0.63 -5.54 -3.23
N LEU A 108 -0.99 -5.61 -1.95
CA LEU A 108 -0.99 -6.85 -1.16
C LEU A 108 -1.93 -7.90 -1.77
N ASP A 109 -3.17 -7.52 -2.12
CA ASP A 109 -4.14 -8.39 -2.80
C ASP A 109 -3.60 -8.90 -4.15
N ALA A 110 -3.07 -7.99 -4.98
CA ALA A 110 -2.46 -8.33 -6.26
C ALA A 110 -1.29 -9.30 -6.10
N ARG A 111 -0.41 -9.07 -5.10
CA ARG A 111 0.77 -9.93 -4.87
C ARG A 111 0.37 -11.31 -4.34
N ARG A 112 -0.64 -11.42 -3.49
CA ARG A 112 -1.18 -12.73 -3.03
C ARG A 112 -1.76 -13.54 -4.19
N LYS A 113 -2.48 -12.89 -5.09
CA LYS A 113 -3.04 -13.54 -6.29
C LYS A 113 -1.97 -13.92 -7.30
N ALA A 114 -0.94 -13.08 -7.48
CA ALA A 114 0.21 -13.41 -8.31
C ALA A 114 0.95 -14.66 -7.78
N LEU A 115 1.13 -14.78 -6.47
CA LEU A 115 1.72 -15.98 -5.86
C LEU A 115 0.86 -17.23 -6.08
N HIS A 116 -0.46 -17.10 -6.00
CA HIS A 116 -1.37 -18.22 -6.27
C HIS A 116 -1.30 -18.68 -7.74
N ALA A 117 -1.33 -17.74 -8.69
CA ALA A 117 -1.20 -18.04 -10.11
C ALA A 117 0.15 -18.74 -10.42
N ASP A 118 1.27 -18.22 -9.91
CA ASP A 118 2.60 -18.85 -10.06
C ASP A 118 2.67 -20.26 -9.43
N THR A 119 1.92 -20.51 -8.35
CA THR A 119 1.81 -21.86 -7.76
C THR A 119 1.07 -22.82 -8.70
N LEU A 120 -0.07 -22.40 -9.24
CA LEU A 120 -0.86 -23.21 -10.19
C LEU A 120 -0.10 -23.45 -11.50
N ASP A 121 0.65 -22.47 -12.00
CA ASP A 121 1.49 -22.64 -13.19
C ASP A 121 2.58 -23.70 -12.98
N ARG A 122 3.22 -23.72 -11.80
CA ARG A 122 4.20 -24.76 -11.45
C ARG A 122 3.57 -26.12 -11.29
N GLU A 123 2.39 -26.20 -10.69
CA GLU A 123 1.62 -27.45 -10.59
C GLU A 123 1.23 -27.97 -11.97
N GLY A 124 0.76 -27.10 -12.86
CA GLY A 124 0.44 -27.43 -14.25
C GLY A 124 1.66 -27.93 -15.01
N ALA A 125 2.80 -27.24 -14.90
CA ALA A 125 4.06 -27.67 -15.52
C ALA A 125 4.55 -29.03 -15.00
N LYS A 126 4.39 -29.28 -13.69
CA LYS A 126 4.68 -30.59 -13.09
C LYS A 126 3.74 -31.66 -13.63
N ALA A 127 2.44 -31.40 -13.69
CA ALA A 127 1.45 -32.34 -14.21
C ALA A 127 1.71 -32.71 -15.68
N VAL A 128 2.14 -31.76 -16.52
CA VAL A 128 2.60 -32.03 -17.90
C VAL A 128 3.81 -32.98 -17.92
N THR A 129 4.76 -32.78 -17.02
CA THR A 129 5.96 -33.61 -16.91
C THR A 129 5.61 -35.02 -16.45
N ASP A 130 4.75 -35.13 -15.44
CA ASP A 130 4.26 -36.39 -14.89
C ASP A 130 3.47 -37.17 -15.97
N LEU A 131 2.62 -36.50 -16.75
CA LEU A 131 1.90 -37.11 -17.87
C LEU A 131 2.83 -37.68 -18.94
N LYS A 132 3.95 -37.01 -19.25
CA LYS A 132 4.95 -37.51 -20.21
C LYS A 132 5.66 -38.78 -19.71
N ALA A 133 5.77 -38.96 -18.40
CA ALA A 133 6.41 -40.10 -17.76
C ALA A 133 5.43 -41.23 -17.38
N ALA A 134 4.12 -40.96 -17.44
CA ALA A 134 3.08 -41.88 -16.96
C ALA A 134 2.84 -43.07 -17.89
N LYS A 135 2.48 -44.21 -17.29
CA LYS A 135 1.96 -45.38 -18.01
C LYS A 135 0.50 -45.13 -18.42
N ASP A 136 0.03 -45.84 -19.45
CA ASP A 136 -1.32 -45.64 -20.01
C ASP A 136 -2.46 -45.80 -19.00
N SER A 137 -2.28 -46.60 -17.95
CA SER A 137 -3.26 -46.78 -16.87
C SER A 137 -3.49 -45.53 -16.03
N ASP A 138 -2.48 -44.67 -15.89
CA ASP A 138 -2.49 -43.52 -14.96
C ASP A 138 -2.84 -42.21 -15.69
N ARG A 139 -2.78 -42.23 -17.03
CA ARG A 139 -3.06 -41.08 -17.90
C ARG A 139 -4.45 -40.47 -17.69
N PRO A 140 -5.56 -41.24 -17.55
CA PRO A 140 -6.88 -40.63 -17.40
C PRO A 140 -7.01 -39.76 -16.15
N ALA A 141 -6.46 -40.21 -15.02
CA ALA A 141 -6.49 -39.46 -13.77
C ALA A 141 -5.62 -38.19 -13.85
N LEU A 142 -4.44 -38.29 -14.48
CA LEU A 142 -3.56 -37.15 -14.70
C LEU A 142 -4.16 -36.09 -15.63
N LEU A 143 -4.86 -36.52 -16.70
CA LEU A 143 -5.55 -35.61 -17.61
C LEU A 143 -6.68 -34.84 -16.90
N ALA A 144 -7.49 -35.52 -16.08
CA ALA A 144 -8.54 -34.87 -15.29
C ALA A 144 -7.97 -33.86 -14.26
N HIS A 145 -6.85 -34.23 -13.62
CA HIS A 145 -6.14 -33.32 -12.72
C HIS A 145 -5.60 -32.09 -13.47
N MET A 146 -4.98 -32.29 -14.64
CA MET A 146 -4.47 -31.21 -15.48
C MET A 146 -5.57 -30.25 -15.92
N GLU A 147 -6.71 -30.76 -16.38
CA GLU A 147 -7.86 -29.93 -16.77
C GLU A 147 -8.33 -29.04 -15.60
N THR A 148 -8.34 -29.59 -14.39
CA THR A 148 -8.69 -28.84 -13.18
C THR A 148 -7.66 -27.75 -12.86
N VAL A 149 -6.36 -28.07 -12.89
CA VAL A 149 -5.28 -27.12 -12.57
C VAL A 149 -5.22 -25.98 -13.59
N PHE A 150 -5.36 -26.28 -14.88
CA PHE A 150 -5.36 -25.25 -15.92
C PHE A 150 -6.58 -24.34 -15.83
N GLY A 151 -7.78 -24.89 -15.60
CA GLY A 151 -8.98 -24.08 -15.39
C GLY A 151 -8.84 -23.13 -14.19
N GLN A 152 -8.24 -23.61 -13.09
CA GLN A 152 -7.95 -22.76 -11.93
C GLN A 152 -6.87 -21.72 -12.20
N SER A 153 -5.87 -22.03 -13.05
CA SER A 153 -4.81 -21.07 -13.39
C SER A 153 -5.37 -19.88 -14.18
N ASP A 154 -6.24 -20.13 -15.16
CA ASP A 154 -6.89 -19.07 -15.94
C ASP A 154 -7.72 -18.13 -15.04
N GLU A 155 -8.49 -18.71 -14.10
CA GLU A 155 -9.25 -17.95 -13.10
C GLU A 155 -8.34 -17.13 -12.17
N ALA A 156 -7.24 -17.72 -11.71
CA ALA A 156 -6.25 -17.05 -10.86
C ALA A 156 -5.55 -15.90 -11.59
N GLU A 157 -5.20 -16.07 -12.87
CA GLU A 157 -4.60 -15.04 -13.70
C GLU A 157 -5.58 -13.87 -13.92
N ALA A 158 -6.84 -14.17 -14.25
CA ALA A 158 -7.88 -13.14 -14.39
C ALA A 158 -8.08 -12.36 -13.08
N ALA A 159 -8.15 -13.05 -11.94
CA ALA A 159 -8.26 -12.43 -10.62
C ALA A 159 -7.04 -11.56 -10.28
N MET A 160 -5.83 -12.02 -10.61
CA MET A 160 -4.59 -11.26 -10.47
C MET A 160 -4.66 -9.97 -11.31
N LYS A 161 -4.95 -10.06 -12.61
CA LYS A 161 -5.07 -8.91 -13.53
C LYS A 161 -6.08 -7.87 -13.05
N ALA A 162 -7.25 -8.31 -12.57
CA ALA A 162 -8.26 -7.41 -11.99
C ALA A 162 -7.75 -6.69 -10.73
N SER A 163 -6.92 -7.36 -9.93
CA SER A 163 -6.34 -6.79 -8.71
C SER A 163 -5.22 -5.79 -9.03
N VAL A 164 -4.40 -6.08 -10.05
CA VAL A 164 -3.42 -5.15 -10.60
C VAL A 164 -4.09 -3.90 -11.17
N ALA A 165 -5.24 -4.04 -11.84
CA ALA A 165 -6.02 -2.89 -12.31
C ALA A 165 -6.51 -2.00 -11.14
N ARG A 166 -7.02 -2.60 -10.06
CA ARG A 166 -7.40 -1.86 -8.85
C ARG A 166 -6.20 -1.16 -8.20
N ALA A 167 -5.03 -1.81 -8.15
CA ALA A 167 -3.80 -1.21 -7.63
C ALA A 167 -3.33 -0.03 -8.52
N THR A 168 -3.47 -0.15 -9.83
CA THR A 168 -3.16 0.92 -10.80
C THR A 168 -4.05 2.14 -10.59
N SER A 169 -5.37 1.95 -10.44
CA SER A 169 -6.28 3.05 -10.11
C SER A 169 -5.98 3.68 -8.75
N ALA A 170 -5.62 2.88 -7.74
CA ALA A 170 -5.21 3.40 -6.43
C ALA A 170 -3.90 4.19 -6.49
N LEU A 171 -2.96 3.80 -7.35
CA LEU A 171 -1.71 4.54 -7.57
C LEU A 171 -2.00 5.92 -8.20
N ALA A 172 -2.90 5.99 -9.17
CA ALA A 172 -3.32 7.24 -9.79
C ALA A 172 -4.00 8.18 -8.77
N GLU A 173 -4.90 7.63 -7.94
CA GLU A 173 -5.55 8.38 -6.86
C GLU A 173 -4.53 8.89 -5.85
N LEU A 174 -3.55 8.06 -5.43
CA LEU A 174 -2.50 8.49 -4.52
C LEU A 174 -1.66 9.63 -5.12
N ALA A 175 -1.29 9.55 -6.40
CA ALA A 175 -0.54 10.60 -7.09
C ALA A 175 -1.32 11.93 -7.07
N LEU A 176 -2.62 11.91 -7.39
CA LEU A 176 -3.48 13.09 -7.33
C LEU A 176 -3.55 13.68 -5.91
N ARG A 177 -3.79 12.84 -4.90
CA ARG A 177 -3.88 13.29 -3.50
C ARG A 177 -2.56 13.83 -2.97
N ARG A 178 -1.45 13.23 -3.41
CA ARG A 178 -0.10 13.69 -3.06
C ARG A 178 0.13 15.11 -3.56
N ASP A 179 -0.19 15.40 -4.82
CA ASP A 179 0.09 16.71 -5.40
C ASP A 179 -0.80 17.80 -4.78
N LEU A 180 -2.07 17.48 -4.50
CA LEU A 180 -2.98 18.37 -3.77
C LEU A 180 -2.48 18.66 -2.34
N LEU A 181 -1.98 17.64 -1.63
CA LEU A 181 -1.49 17.81 -0.26
C LEU A 181 -0.13 18.53 -0.22
N ALA A 182 0.75 18.27 -1.19
CA ALA A 182 2.03 18.98 -1.30
C ALA A 182 1.81 20.50 -1.47
N ALA A 183 0.80 20.90 -2.24
CA ALA A 183 0.42 22.31 -2.37
C ALA A 183 -0.07 22.93 -1.06
N GLN A 184 -0.75 22.16 -0.21
CA GLN A 184 -1.23 22.61 1.11
C GLN A 184 -0.12 22.69 2.16
N LEU A 185 0.88 21.80 2.07
CA LEU A 185 2.03 21.74 2.97
C LEU A 185 3.16 22.69 2.55
N GLY A 186 3.20 23.12 1.29
CA GLY A 186 4.31 23.89 0.73
C GLY A 186 5.59 23.06 0.49
N SER A 187 5.55 21.75 0.72
CA SER A 187 6.63 20.82 0.42
C SER A 187 6.09 19.39 0.19
N PRO A 188 6.68 18.61 -0.74
CA PRO A 188 6.37 17.20 -0.92
C PRO A 188 7.14 16.24 0.01
N ASP A 189 8.07 16.73 0.85
CA ASP A 189 9.06 15.88 1.57
C ASP A 189 8.43 14.95 2.61
N ALA A 190 7.25 15.32 3.14
CA ALA A 190 6.49 14.51 4.07
C ALA A 190 5.68 13.38 3.41
N LEU A 191 5.70 13.30 2.07
CA LEU A 191 4.86 12.39 1.29
C LEU A 191 5.70 11.28 0.65
N VAL A 192 5.02 10.22 0.22
CA VAL A 192 5.66 9.13 -0.54
C VAL A 192 6.48 9.71 -1.72
N PRO A 193 7.78 9.36 -1.84
CA PRO A 193 8.63 9.88 -2.90
C PRO A 193 8.12 9.49 -4.29
N GLN A 194 8.28 10.37 -5.28
CA GLN A 194 7.91 10.05 -6.67
C GLN A 194 8.68 8.84 -7.22
N LYS A 195 9.93 8.63 -6.80
CA LYS A 195 10.72 7.44 -7.17
C LYS A 195 10.02 6.13 -6.76
N THR A 196 9.36 6.13 -5.60
CA THR A 196 8.62 4.99 -5.07
C THR A 196 7.37 4.75 -5.91
N LEU A 197 6.60 5.80 -6.20
CA LEU A 197 5.42 5.71 -7.08
C LEU A 197 5.80 5.21 -8.48
N ALA A 198 6.94 5.65 -9.02
CA ALA A 198 7.46 5.20 -10.31
C ALA A 198 7.91 3.72 -10.28
N ALA A 199 8.50 3.26 -9.17
CA ALA A 199 8.82 1.84 -8.98
C ALA A 199 7.56 0.99 -8.95
N VAL A 200 6.54 1.39 -8.19
CA VAL A 200 5.23 0.73 -8.14
C VAL A 200 4.58 0.69 -9.52
N LYS A 201 4.59 1.81 -10.25
CA LYS A 201 4.06 1.88 -11.62
C LYS A 201 4.72 0.86 -12.53
N ARG A 202 6.06 0.81 -12.53
CA ARG A 202 6.82 -0.15 -13.34
C ARG A 202 6.48 -1.58 -12.98
N GLY A 203 6.40 -1.89 -11.68
CA GLY A 203 5.97 -3.18 -11.18
C GLY A 203 4.63 -3.63 -11.74
N LEU A 204 3.60 -2.79 -11.60
CA LEU A 204 2.25 -3.05 -12.11
C LEU A 204 2.23 -3.24 -13.64
N GLN A 205 3.02 -2.46 -14.38
CA GLN A 205 3.16 -2.55 -15.84
C GLN A 205 3.84 -3.84 -16.32
N THR A 206 4.57 -4.57 -15.47
CA THR A 206 5.11 -5.88 -15.86
C THR A 206 4.04 -6.97 -15.91
N VAL A 207 2.90 -6.78 -15.23
CA VAL A 207 1.82 -7.77 -15.15
C VAL A 207 0.67 -7.46 -16.11
N GLN A 208 0.45 -6.18 -16.42
CA GLN A 208 -0.46 -5.78 -17.49
C GLN A 208 0.34 -5.62 -18.79
N PRO A 209 0.17 -6.48 -19.81
CA PRO A 209 0.66 -6.14 -21.14
C PRO A 209 0.03 -4.82 -21.56
N GLN A 210 0.83 -3.92 -22.12
CA GLN A 210 0.33 -2.65 -22.63
C GLN A 210 -0.67 -2.95 -23.74
N GLU A 211 -1.90 -2.42 -23.63
CA GLU A 211 -2.69 -2.19 -24.84
C GLU A 211 -1.91 -1.13 -25.64
N ASP A 212 -1.48 -1.49 -26.84
CA ASP A 212 -0.84 -0.59 -27.83
C ASP A 212 -1.77 0.56 -28.23
#